data_AF-A0A840R836-F1
#
_entry.id   AF-A0A840R836-F1
#
_cell.length_a   1.000
_cell.length_b   1.000
_cell.length_c   1.000
_cell.angle_alpha   90.00
_cell.angle_beta   90.00
_cell.angle_gamma   90.00
#
_symmetry.space_group_name_H-M   'P 1'
#
loop_
_entity.id
_entity.type
_entity.pdbx_description
1 polymer ?
#
loop_
_entity_poly.entity_id
_entity_poly.type
_entity_poly.pdbx_seq_one_letter_code
_entity_poly.pdbx_strand_id
1 'polypeptide(L)'
;MSNDIIKFPNRFADRARLESQTGKLRCEVSERWIQFPSESIKLKSIEPLVLDIMTKGADENDRKICQIIVDKRQLLKILADLPCSEP
;
A
#
# COMPACT_ATOMS: atom_id res chain seq x y z
N MET A 1 15.79 23.03 28.36
CA MET A 1 16.17 21.75 27.75
C MET A 1 15.71 21.79 26.31
N SER A 2 16.63 21.96 25.37
CA SER A 2 16.33 22.10 23.96
C SER A 2 16.00 20.73 23.39
N ASN A 3 14.75 20.52 22.98
CA ASN A 3 14.37 19.33 22.23
C ASN A 3 14.97 19.46 20.83
N ASP A 4 16.13 18.84 20.60
CA ASP A 4 16.65 18.61 19.26
C ASP A 4 15.71 17.63 18.54
N ILE A 5 14.67 18.19 17.94
CA ILE A 5 13.82 17.47 16.99
C ILE A 5 14.69 17.24 15.76
N ILE A 6 15.30 16.06 15.68
CA ILE A 6 16.00 15.59 14.48
C ILE A 6 14.95 15.41 13.38
N LYS A 7 14.70 16.47 12.61
CA LYS A 7 13.94 16.39 11.36
C LYS A 7 14.82 15.67 10.34
N PHE A 8 14.62 14.36 10.21
CA PHE A 8 15.23 13.58 9.13
C PHE A 8 14.70 14.09 7.78
N PRO A 9 15.49 14.82 6.98
CA PRO A 9 15.06 15.24 5.65
C PRO A 9 15.02 13.97 4.77
N ASN A 10 13.98 13.81 3.95
CA ASN A 10 13.83 12.75 2.94
C ASN A 10 13.41 11.31 3.32
N ARG A 11 13.05 10.99 4.58
CA ARG A 11 12.60 9.62 4.91
C ARG A 11 11.33 9.16 4.18
N PHE A 12 10.42 10.07 3.80
CA PHE A 12 9.15 9.69 3.16
C PHE A 12 9.35 9.14 1.74
N ALA A 13 10.14 9.82 0.92
CA ALA A 13 10.45 9.36 -0.44
C ALA A 13 11.26 8.05 -0.42
N ASP A 14 12.24 7.94 0.48
CA ASP A 14 13.02 6.72 0.67
C ASP A 14 12.16 5.54 1.15
N ARG A 15 11.18 5.81 2.02
CA ARG A 15 10.24 4.82 2.53
C ARG A 15 9.25 4.36 1.46
N ALA A 16 8.65 5.28 0.70
CA ALA A 16 7.78 4.93 -0.42
C ALA A 16 8.53 4.10 -1.48
N ARG A 17 9.81 4.42 -1.72
CA ARG A 17 10.69 3.64 -2.61
C ARG A 17 10.96 2.23 -2.07
N LEU A 18 11.25 2.08 -0.78
CA LEU A 18 11.44 0.75 -0.17
C LEU A 18 10.13 -0.06 -0.14
N GLU A 19 9.01 0.59 0.13
CA GLU A 19 7.70 -0.05 0.20
C GLU A 19 7.26 -0.58 -1.17
N SER A 20 7.48 0.19 -2.24
CA SER A 20 7.28 -0.28 -3.63
C SER A 20 8.17 -1.47 -4.01
N GLN A 21 9.41 -1.54 -3.52
CA GLN A 21 10.29 -2.71 -3.72
C GLN A 21 9.78 -3.95 -2.96
N THR A 22 9.14 -3.76 -1.81
CA THR A 22 8.60 -4.87 -1.00
C THR A 22 7.18 -5.30 -1.39
N GLY A 23 6.54 -4.63 -2.36
CA GLY A 23 5.14 -4.89 -2.71
C GLY A 23 4.17 -4.61 -1.57
N LYS A 24 4.48 -3.63 -0.72
CA LYS A 24 3.61 -3.17 0.37
C LYS A 24 3.22 -1.71 0.14
N LEU A 25 1.97 -1.36 0.41
CA LEU A 25 1.49 0.02 0.43
C LEU A 25 0.85 0.29 1.79
N ARG A 26 1.49 1.12 2.63
CA ARG A 26 0.99 1.38 3.98
C ARG A 26 -0.22 2.30 4.01
N CYS A 27 -1.03 2.12 5.05
CA CYS A 27 -2.00 3.11 5.46
C CYS A 27 -1.31 4.18 6.32
N GLU A 28 -1.46 5.45 5.97
CA GLU A 28 -0.83 6.56 6.72
C GLU A 28 -1.49 6.81 8.09
N VAL A 29 -2.72 6.34 8.30
CA VAL A 29 -3.52 6.60 9.51
C VAL A 29 -3.71 5.38 10.41
N SER A 30 -3.24 4.20 10.01
CA SER A 30 -3.34 2.98 10.81
C SER A 30 -2.22 2.00 10.51
N GLU A 31 -1.98 1.03 11.39
CA GLU A 31 -0.95 0.00 11.21
C GLU A 31 -1.31 -1.09 10.17
N ARG A 32 -2.10 -0.72 9.17
CA ARG A 32 -2.54 -1.60 8.07
C ARG A 32 -1.74 -1.33 6.81
N TRP A 33 -1.67 -2.32 5.92
CA TRP A 33 -1.09 -2.14 4.61
C TRP A 33 -1.77 -3.03 3.58
N ILE A 34 -1.66 -2.64 2.32
CA ILE A 34 -2.00 -3.47 1.18
C ILE A 34 -0.75 -4.23 0.78
N GLN A 35 -0.86 -5.55 0.64
CA GLN A 35 0.17 -6.40 0.09
C GLN A 35 -0.23 -6.82 -1.32
N PHE A 36 0.68 -6.64 -2.27
CA PHE A 36 0.51 -7.10 -3.64
C PHE A 36 1.10 -8.52 -3.72
N PRO A 37 0.27 -9.57 -3.84
CA PRO A 37 0.77 -10.93 -3.96
C PRO A 37 1.53 -11.10 -5.28
N SER A 38 2.54 -11.96 -5.26
CA SER A 38 3.33 -12.32 -6.45
C SER A 38 2.53 -13.15 -7.47
N GLU A 39 1.45 -13.78 -7.02
CA GLU A 39 0.60 -14.62 -7.86
C GLU A 39 -0.41 -13.78 -8.64
N SER A 40 -0.34 -13.89 -9.97
CA SER A 40 -1.35 -13.32 -10.86
C SER A 40 -2.49 -14.32 -11.05
N ILE A 41 -3.70 -13.94 -10.64
CA ILE A 41 -4.91 -14.68 -11.00
C ILE A 41 -5.26 -14.34 -12.46
N LYS A 42 -5.65 -15.33 -13.27
CA LYS A 42 -6.23 -15.07 -14.59
C LYS A 42 -7.73 -15.29 -14.52
N LEU A 43 -8.50 -14.21 -14.53
CA LEU A 43 -9.95 -14.24 -14.73
C LEU A 43 -10.25 -13.96 -16.21
N LYS A 44 -11.14 -14.76 -16.81
CA LYS A 44 -11.35 -14.88 -18.27
C LYS A 44 -11.65 -13.57 -19.01
N SER A 45 -12.05 -12.50 -18.32
CA SER A 45 -12.53 -11.25 -18.92
C SER A 45 -11.94 -9.97 -18.33
N ILE A 46 -11.10 -10.05 -17.30
CA ILE A 46 -10.50 -8.88 -16.63
C ILE A 46 -8.99 -9.10 -16.46
N GLU A 47 -8.24 -8.02 -16.25
CA GLU A 47 -6.87 -8.09 -15.74
C GLU A 47 -6.95 -7.94 -14.21
N PRO A 48 -7.17 -9.02 -13.44
CA PRO A 48 -7.46 -8.88 -12.02
C PRO A 48 -6.17 -8.53 -11.28
N LEU A 49 -6.30 -7.59 -10.35
CA LEU A 49 -5.31 -7.26 -9.36
C LEU A 49 -5.84 -7.70 -8.00
N VAL A 50 -5.11 -8.60 -7.36
CA VAL A 50 -5.40 -9.07 -6.01
C VAL A 50 -4.70 -8.15 -5.03
N LEU A 51 -5.43 -7.69 -4.01
CA LEU A 51 -4.96 -6.79 -2.98
C LEU A 51 -5.26 -7.44 -1.62
N ASP A 52 -4.22 -7.85 -0.90
CA ASP A 52 -4.38 -8.41 0.44
C ASP A 52 -4.30 -7.28 1.45
N ILE A 53 -5.36 -7.10 2.25
CA ILE A 53 -5.39 -6.09 3.30
C ILE A 53 -4.86 -6.74 4.57
N MET A 54 -3.71 -6.25 5.03
CA MET A 54 -2.94 -6.81 6.12
C MET A 54 -2.93 -5.86 7.33
N THR A 55 -2.73 -6.42 8.51
CA THR A 55 -2.58 -5.71 9.79
C THR A 55 -1.61 -6.50 10.66
N LYS A 56 -1.13 -5.89 11.75
CA LYS A 56 -0.55 -6.66 12.85
C LYS A 56 -1.60 -7.44 13.62
N GLY A 57 -1.30 -8.70 13.92
CA GLY A 57 -2.03 -9.54 14.87
C GLY A 57 -1.68 -9.19 16.32
N ALA A 58 -2.43 -9.78 17.27
CA ALA A 58 -2.17 -9.59 18.71
C ALA A 58 -0.83 -10.18 19.18
N ASP A 59 -0.26 -11.06 18.36
CA ASP A 59 1.04 -11.72 18.52
C ASP A 59 2.16 -11.00 17.76
N GLU A 60 1.93 -9.76 17.30
CA GLU A 60 2.84 -8.97 16.46
C GLU A 60 3.15 -9.57 15.08
N ASN A 61 2.48 -10.67 14.71
CA ASN A 61 2.65 -11.30 13.40
C ASN A 61 1.75 -10.66 12.34
N ASP A 62 2.20 -10.68 11.08
CA ASP A 62 1.41 -10.21 9.94
C ASP A 62 0.12 -11.05 9.81
N ARG A 63 -1.03 -10.39 9.82
CA ARG A 63 -2.36 -11.01 9.70
C ARG A 63 -3.14 -10.41 8.54
N LYS A 64 -3.69 -11.26 7.67
CA LYS A 64 -4.64 -10.86 6.63
C LYS A 64 -6.03 -10.59 7.22
N ILE A 65 -6.57 -9.40 6.96
CA ILE A 65 -7.95 -9.03 7.30
C ILE A 65 -8.89 -9.57 6.22
N CYS A 66 -8.61 -9.23 4.97
CA CYS A 66 -9.42 -9.61 3.82
C CYS A 66 -8.62 -9.55 2.52
N GLN A 67 -9.25 -9.99 1.43
CA GLN A 67 -8.73 -9.88 0.08
C GLN A 67 -9.72 -9.08 -0.77
N ILE A 68 -9.20 -8.16 -1.58
CA ILE A 68 -9.96 -7.41 -2.55
C ILE A 68 -9.42 -7.77 -3.94
N ILE A 69 -10.30 -8.08 -4.87
CA ILE A 69 -9.95 -8.35 -6.27
C ILE A 69 -10.58 -7.24 -7.11
N VAL A 70 -9.76 -6.47 -7.82
CA VAL A 70 -10.21 -5.37 -8.69
C VAL A 70 -9.73 -5.58 -10.12
N ASP A 71 -10.39 -4.97 -11.08
CA ASP A 71 -9.83 -4.83 -12.43
C ASP A 71 -8.72 -3.76 -12.40
N LYS A 72 -7.50 -4.16 -12.76
CA LYS A 72 -6.32 -3.29 -12.74
C LYS A 72 -6.46 -2.09 -13.68
N ARG A 73 -7.05 -2.28 -14.86
CA ARG A 73 -7.23 -1.21 -15.85
C ARG A 73 -8.25 -0.19 -15.37
N GLN A 74 -9.33 -0.66 -14.75
CA GLN A 74 -10.32 0.23 -14.15
C GLN A 74 -9.73 1.04 -12.99
N LEU A 75 -8.96 0.39 -12.11
CA LEU A 75 -8.30 1.08 -11.00
C LEU A 75 -7.35 2.18 -11.49
N LEU A 76 -6.53 1.90 -12.51
CA LEU A 76 -5.62 2.89 -13.09
C LEU A 76 -6.35 4.10 -13.67
N LYS A 77 -7.50 3.89 -14.32
CA LYS A 77 -8.33 5.00 -14.82
C LYS A 77 -8.84 5.87 -13.68
N ILE A 78 -9.41 5.25 -12.65
CA ILE A 78 -9.90 5.97 -11.46
C ILE A 78 -8.77 6.78 -10.82
N LEU A 79 -7.59 6.18 -10.64
CA LEU A 79 -6.43 6.88 -10.05
C LEU A 79 -5.95 8.06 -10.92
N ALA A 80 -6.02 7.95 -12.24
CA ALA A 80 -5.64 9.04 -13.15
C ALA A 80 -6.64 10.21 -13.12
N ASP A 81 -7.93 9.92 -12.86
CA ASP A 81 -9.00 10.93 -12.82
C ASP A 81 -9.13 11.61 -11.43
N LEU A 82 -8.57 11.01 -10.37
CA LEU A 82 -8.62 11.59 -9.03
C LEU A 82 -7.69 12.81 -8.91
N PRO A 83 -8.13 13.90 -8.26
CA PRO A 83 -7.30 15.07 -8.07
C PRO A 83 -6.16 14.75 -7.10
N CYS A 84 -4.92 14.95 -7.53
CA CYS A 84 -3.78 15.03 -6.62
C CYS A 84 -3.75 16.43 -6.02
N SER A 85 -4.03 16.55 -4.72
CA SER A 85 -3.66 17.77 -3.98
C SER A 85 -2.14 17.78 -3.85
N GLU A 86 -1.49 18.73 -4.53
CA GLU A 86 -0.07 19.01 -4.31
C GLU A 86 0.13 19.46 -2.84
N PRO A 87 1.22 19.01 -2.18
CA PRO A 87 1.52 19.38 -0.80
C PRO A 87 1.86 20.86 -0.63
#